data_AF-A0A2K2U695-F1
#
_entry.id   AF-A0A2K2U695-F1
#
_cell.length_a   1.000
_cell.length_b   1.000
_cell.length_c   1.000
_cell.angle_alpha   90.00
_cell.angle_beta   90.00
_cell.angle_gamma   90.00
#
_symmetry.space_group_name_H-M   'P 1'
#
loop_
_entity.id
_entity.type
_entity.pdbx_description
1 polymer ?
#
loop_
_entity_poly.entity_id
_entity_poly.type
_entity_poly.pdbx_seq_one_letter_code
_entity_poly.pdbx_strand_id
1 'polypeptide(L)' 'MAANADYAPTKDMVNAVVQSSEKLEGAARLIAMLEDKADNERITPSELAAVRCIVEACARELDEILDFT' A
#
# COMPACT_ATOMS: atom_id res chain seq x y z
N MET A 1 -4.42 -28.04 -24.27
CA MET A 1 -4.06 -26.70 -23.76
C MET A 1 -5.38 -25.99 -23.50
N ALA A 2 -5.86 -25.97 -22.25
CA ALA A 2 -7.10 -25.28 -21.91
C ALA A 2 -6.87 -23.76 -22.06
N ALA A 3 -7.85 -23.08 -22.64
CA ALA A 3 -7.84 -21.64 -22.92
C ALA A 3 -7.41 -20.85 -21.69
N ASN A 4 -6.57 -19.82 -21.89
CA ASN A 4 -6.47 -18.73 -20.94
C ASN A 4 -7.89 -18.15 -20.82
N ALA A 5 -8.58 -18.48 -19.74
CA ALA A 5 -9.77 -17.72 -19.38
C ALA A 5 -9.28 -16.27 -19.22
N ASP A 6 -9.81 -15.37 -20.06
CA ASP A 6 -9.57 -13.94 -19.99
C ASP A 6 -9.92 -13.44 -18.59
N TYR A 7 -8.94 -13.41 -17.69
CA TYR A 7 -9.08 -12.76 -16.41
C TYR A 7 -8.93 -11.26 -16.63
N ALA A 8 -10.03 -10.62 -17.02
CA ALA A 8 -10.12 -9.17 -17.05
C ALA A 8 -10.36 -8.67 -15.61
N PRO A 9 -9.52 -7.75 -15.08
CA PRO A 9 -9.74 -7.16 -13.77
C PRO A 9 -11.12 -6.50 -13.68
N THR A 10 -11.84 -6.74 -12.58
CA THR A 10 -13.12 -6.06 -12.35
C THR A 10 -12.88 -4.58 -12.03
N LYS A 11 -13.92 -3.75 -12.20
CA LYS A 11 -13.85 -2.32 -11.84
C LYS A 11 -13.48 -2.12 -10.37
N ASP A 12 -13.97 -2.99 -9.49
CA ASP A 12 -13.72 -2.90 -8.05
C ASP A 12 -12.25 -3.24 -7.72
N MET A 13 -11.67 -4.23 -8.40
CA MET A 13 -10.24 -4.51 -8.30
C MET A 13 -9.39 -3.33 -8.76
N VAL A 14 -9.74 -2.72 -9.89
CA VAL A 14 -9.02 -1.54 -10.40
C VAL A 14 -9.11 -0.37 -9.41
N ASN A 15 -10.30 -0.09 -8.87
CA ASN A 15 -10.50 0.97 -7.89
C ASN A 15 -9.67 0.73 -6.62
N ALA A 16 -9.64 -0.51 -6.13
CA ALA A 16 -8.86 -0.90 -4.97
C ALA A 16 -7.36 -0.68 -5.17
N VAL A 17 -6.84 -1.07 -6.34
CA VAL A 17 -5.45 -0.85 -6.71
C VAL A 17 -5.13 0.64 -6.80
N VAL A 18 -5.99 1.44 -7.43
CA VAL A 18 -5.80 2.90 -7.53
C VAL A 18 -5.78 3.54 -6.13
N GLN A 19 -6.80 3.26 -5.31
CA GLN A 19 -6.89 3.81 -3.96
C GLN A 19 -5.72 3.39 -3.07
N SER A 20 -5.30 2.12 -3.15
CA SER A 20 -4.13 1.60 -2.43
C SER A 20 -2.85 2.28 -2.91
N SER A 21 -2.73 2.57 -4.20
CA SER A 21 -1.58 3.27 -4.78
C SER A 21 -1.47 4.71 -4.26
N GLU A 22 -2.58 5.45 -4.17
CA GLU A 22 -2.60 6.80 -3.59
C GLU A 22 -2.18 6.80 -2.12
N LYS A 23 -2.67 5.83 -1.33
CA LYS A 23 -2.27 5.65 0.07
C LYS A 23 -0.78 5.32 0.19
N LEU A 24 -0.27 4.42 -0.66
CA LEU A 24 1.15 4.04 -0.70
C LEU A 24 2.05 5.20 -1.13
N GLU A 25 1.58 6.07 -2.04
CA GLU A 25 2.29 7.30 -2.37
C GLU A 25 2.40 8.23 -1.16
N GLY A 26 1.32 8.37 -0.39
CA GLY A 26 1.33 9.08 0.89
C GLY A 26 2.35 8.48 1.88
N ALA A 27 2.40 7.17 2.03
CA ALA A 27 3.40 6.49 2.86
C ALA A 27 4.84 6.71 2.35
N ALA A 28 5.08 6.69 1.03
CA ALA A 28 6.39 6.96 0.46
C ALA A 28 6.86 8.39 0.75
N ARG A 29 5.96 9.38 0.68
CA ARG A 29 6.26 10.77 1.06
C ARG A 29 6.58 10.89 2.55
N LEU A 30 5.83 10.19 3.41
CA LEU A 30 6.15 10.13 4.84
C LEU A 30 7.52 9.51 5.09
N ILE A 31 7.88 8.43 4.38
CA ILE A 31 9.21 7.82 4.47
C ILE A 31 10.29 8.84 4.08
N ALA A 32 10.14 9.56 2.97
CA ALA A 32 11.10 10.57 2.55
C ALA A 32 11.30 11.67 3.62
N MET A 33 10.22 12.09 4.29
CA MET A 33 10.31 13.04 5.42
C MET A 33 11.01 12.43 6.64
N LEU A 34 10.82 11.13 6.89
CA LEU A 34 11.48 10.42 7.99
C LEU A 34 12.96 10.17 7.70
N GLU A 35 13.33 9.96 6.44
CA GLU A 35 14.73 9.84 6.01
C GLU A 35 15.48 11.16 6.22
N ASP A 36 14.92 12.30 5.78
CA ASP A 36 15.48 13.64 6.04
C ASP A 36 15.59 13.94 7.54
N LYS A 37 14.58 13.53 8.32
CA LYS A 37 14.63 13.63 9.78
C LYS A 37 15.74 12.75 10.36
N ALA A 38 15.90 11.51 9.88
CA ALA A 38 16.86 10.55 10.41
C ALA A 38 18.32 10.99 10.28
N ASP A 39 18.62 11.86 9.31
CA ASP A 39 19.94 12.46 9.16
C ASP A 39 20.32 13.37 10.35
N ASN A 40 19.32 13.90 11.07
CA ASN A 40 19.52 14.91 12.11
C ASN A 40 18.94 14.52 13.49
N GLU A 41 17.92 13.67 13.52
CA GLU A 41 17.11 13.35 14.70
C GLU A 41 16.68 11.88 14.74
N ARG A 42 16.23 11.40 15.90
CA ARG A 42 15.67 10.05 16.02
C ARG A 42 14.24 9.99 15.50
N ILE A 43 13.96 9.01 14.64
CA ILE A 43 12.59 8.61 14.30
C ILE A 43 11.94 7.99 15.54
N THR A 44 10.72 8.42 15.85
CA THR A 44 9.93 7.88 16.96
C THR A 44 9.15 6.63 16.54
N PRO A 45 8.84 5.73 17.49
CA PRO A 45 7.99 4.57 17.20
C PRO A 45 6.61 4.95 16.63
N SER A 46 6.03 6.08 17.05
CA SER A 46 4.75 6.58 16.54
C SER A 46 4.82 7.01 15.07
N GLU A 47 5.92 7.63 14.64
CA GLU A 47 6.13 8.01 13.25
C GLU A 47 6.26 6.79 12.35
N LEU A 48 7.04 5.78 12.78
CA LEU A 48 7.14 4.53 12.05
C LEU A 48 5.82 3.74 12.05
N ALA A 49 5.05 3.80 13.14
CA ALA A 49 3.74 3.16 13.23
C ALA A 49 2.72 3.79 12.25
N ALA A 50 2.82 5.08 11.94
CA ALA A 50 1.97 5.72 10.95
C ALA A 50 2.19 5.12 9.56
N VAL A 51 3.45 4.96 9.14
CA VAL A 51 3.81 4.31 7.86
C VAL A 51 3.33 2.86 7.86
N ARG A 52 3.59 2.11 8.94
CA ARG A 52 3.15 0.71 9.05
C ARG A 52 1.63 0.57 8.92
N CYS A 53 0.87 1.43 9.58
CA CYS A 53 -0.60 1.42 9.53
C CYS A 53 -1.13 1.57 8.10
N ILE A 54 -0.54 2.48 7.31
CA ILE A 54 -0.93 2.69 5.91
C ILE A 54 -0.65 1.43 5.08
N VAL A 55 0.54 0.85 5.22
CA VAL A 55 0.92 -0.36 4.47
C VAL A 55 0.05 -1.55 4.84
N GLU A 56 -0.22 -1.76 6.13
CA GLU A 56 -1.10 -2.83 6.62
C GLU A 56 -2.56 -2.64 6.18
N ALA A 57 -3.03 -1.39 6.04
CA ALA A 57 -4.36 -1.12 5.50
C ALA A 57 -4.43 -1.45 4.01
N CYS A 58 -3.47 -0.99 3.20
CA CYS A 58 -3.41 -1.31 1.77
C CYS A 58 -3.26 -2.82 1.53
N ALA A 59 -2.44 -3.51 2.33
CA ALA A 59 -2.27 -4.95 2.21
C ALA A 59 -3.58 -5.70 2.44
N ARG A 60 -4.34 -5.34 3.49
CA ARG A 60 -5.65 -5.95 3.78
C ARG A 60 -6.68 -5.65 2.69
N GLU A 61 -6.78 -4.39 2.25
CA GLU A 61 -7.72 -3.99 1.19
C GLU A 61 -7.44 -4.72 -0.13
N LEU A 62 -6.15 -4.91 -0.47
CA LEU A 62 -5.78 -5.65 -1.68
C LEU A 62 -5.98 -7.16 -1.52
N ASP A 63 -5.71 -7.72 -0.35
CA ASP A 63 -5.91 -9.15 -0.05
C ASP A 63 -7.40 -9.54 -0.14
N GLU A 64 -8.29 -8.73 0.46
CA GLU A 64 -9.74 -8.94 0.41
C GLU A 64 -10.31 -8.87 -1.01
N ILE A 65 -9.68 -8.12 -1.92
CA ILE A 65 -10.20 -7.84 -3.27
C ILE A 65 -9.58 -8.73 -4.34
N LEU A 66 -8.33 -9.18 -4.11
CA LEU A 66 -7.57 -9.99 -5.06
C LEU A 66 -7.52 -11.47 -4.66
N ASP A 67 -8.08 -11.84 -3.50
CA ASP A 67 -8.24 -13.21 -3.02
C ASP A 67 -6.89 -13.96 -3.07
N PHE A 68 -5.83 -13.37 -2.50
CA PHE A 68 -4.48 -13.93 -2.50
C PHE A 68 -4.33 -15.17 -1.56
N THR A 69 -5.41 -15.68 -0.98
CA THR A 69 -5.45 -16.84 -0.07
C THR A 69 -6.34 -17.96 -0.57
#